data_AF-A0A373HJN5-F1
#
_entry.id   AF-A0A373HJN5-F1
#
_cell.length_a   1.000
_cell.length_b   1.000
_cell.length_c   1.000
_cell.angle_alpha   90.00
_cell.angle_beta   90.00
_cell.angle_gamma   90.00
#
_symmetry.space_group_name_H-M   'P 1'
#
loop_
_entity.id
_entity.type
_entity.pdbx_description
1 polymer ?
#
loop_
_entity_poly.entity_id
_entity_poly.type
_entity_poly.pdbx_seq_one_letter_code
_entity_poly.pdbx_strand_id
1 'polypeptide(L)'
;MTFSLTTRLIAEFLGTAIMVMIGNGSVANVELKGTKGSHSGWVIIAIGYGMAVMIPALMIGKISGNHINPAFTIGLAVAGDVPLAEVLPYILVQFAGAIVGQFILYLCFKPHYDATENPDAILGTFSTTDATNNKFNGFVNEFFGSFILFFCALSITHSPIFEHGNQGAGFIGVGLLVMALVASFGGPTGPALNPARDLGPRILHAILPIKNKGTSQWDYAWVPVLAPICASICACLLYFNIF
;
A
#
# COMPACT_ATOMS: atom_id res chain seq x y z
N MET A 1 4.58 -12.15 -23.60
CA MET A 1 5.86 -12.75 -23.16
C MET A 1 5.67 -13.22 -21.73
N THR A 2 6.06 -14.44 -21.39
CA THR A 2 6.01 -14.96 -20.01
C THR A 2 7.36 -14.71 -19.34
N PHE A 3 7.36 -14.00 -18.21
CA PHE A 3 8.58 -13.70 -17.45
C PHE A 3 8.90 -14.81 -16.44
N SER A 4 10.19 -15.04 -16.16
CA SER A 4 10.62 -15.99 -15.13
C SER A 4 10.17 -15.54 -13.73
N LEU A 5 9.91 -16.48 -12.82
CA LEU A 5 9.52 -16.16 -11.43
C LEU A 5 10.51 -15.17 -10.79
N THR A 6 11.82 -15.40 -10.94
CA THR A 6 12.86 -14.48 -10.43
C THR A 6 12.69 -13.06 -10.95
N THR A 7 12.43 -12.88 -12.25
CA THR A 7 12.19 -11.55 -12.83
C THR A 7 10.95 -10.89 -12.24
N ARG A 8 9.86 -11.64 -12.06
CA ARG A 8 8.63 -11.13 -11.45
C ARG A 8 8.83 -10.74 -9.98
N LEU A 9 9.59 -11.54 -9.21
CA LEU A 9 9.91 -11.25 -7.81
C LEU A 9 10.76 -9.98 -7.65
N ILE A 10 11.74 -9.77 -8.54
CA ILE A 10 12.52 -8.51 -8.56
C ILE A 10 11.61 -7.32 -8.87
N ALA A 11 10.68 -7.50 -9.81
CA ALA A 11 9.73 -6.46 -10.15
C ALA A 11 8.81 -6.11 -8.95
N GLU A 12 8.25 -7.11 -8.25
CA GLU A 12 7.45 -6.91 -7.04
C GLU A 12 8.21 -6.20 -5.92
N PHE A 13 9.48 -6.57 -5.70
CA PHE A 13 10.36 -5.88 -4.75
C PHE A 13 10.50 -4.39 -5.10
N LEU A 14 10.87 -4.08 -6.34
CA LEU A 14 11.10 -2.71 -6.80
C LEU A 14 9.80 -1.88 -6.80
N GLY A 15 8.70 -2.47 -7.28
CA GLY A 15 7.39 -1.82 -7.29
C GLY A 15 6.92 -1.47 -5.89
N THR A 16 7.06 -2.40 -4.94
CA THR A 16 6.66 -2.16 -3.54
C THR A 16 7.56 -1.11 -2.87
N ALA A 17 8.86 -1.12 -3.15
CA ALA A 17 9.78 -0.09 -2.64
C ALA A 17 9.42 1.32 -3.16
N ILE A 18 9.15 1.44 -4.46
CA ILE A 18 8.75 2.71 -5.08
C ILE A 18 7.40 3.19 -4.55
N MET A 19 6.43 2.27 -4.42
CA MET A 19 5.13 2.58 -3.83
C MET A 19 5.28 3.16 -2.42
N VAL A 20 6.08 2.52 -1.55
CA VAL A 20 6.30 3.03 -0.20
C VAL A 20 7.04 4.37 -0.22
N MET A 21 8.09 4.52 -1.03
CA MET A 21 8.83 5.79 -1.13
C MET A 21 7.94 6.97 -1.55
N ILE A 22 7.05 6.78 -2.53
CA ILE A 22 6.18 7.85 -3.03
C ILE A 22 5.01 8.09 -2.06
N GLY A 23 4.33 7.01 -1.65
CA GLY A 23 3.15 7.08 -0.79
C GLY A 23 3.51 7.62 0.59
N ASN A 24 4.36 6.91 1.33
CA ASN A 24 4.81 7.35 2.66
C ASN A 24 5.62 8.65 2.56
N GLY A 25 6.29 8.90 1.43
CA GLY A 25 7.00 10.16 1.20
C GLY A 25 6.07 11.37 1.11
N SER A 26 4.86 11.20 0.57
CA SER A 26 3.84 12.25 0.61
C SER A 26 3.40 12.56 2.04
N VAL A 27 3.24 11.54 2.89
CA VAL A 27 2.95 11.71 4.32
C VAL A 27 4.10 12.39 5.02
N ALA A 28 5.34 11.94 4.81
CA ALA A 28 6.53 12.56 5.39
C ALA A 28 6.66 14.03 4.98
N ASN A 29 6.36 14.36 3.73
CA ASN A 29 6.36 15.73 3.23
C ASN A 29 5.26 16.60 3.87
N VAL A 30 4.11 16.05 4.23
CA VAL A 30 3.01 16.80 4.85
C VAL A 30 3.14 16.90 6.37
N GLU A 31 3.56 15.83 7.03
CA GLU A 31 3.48 15.68 8.49
C GLU A 31 4.79 16.05 9.22
N LEU A 32 5.96 15.85 8.59
CA LEU A 32 7.22 16.15 9.29
C LEU A 32 7.50 17.65 9.35
N LYS A 33 8.08 18.08 10.47
CA LYS A 33 8.39 19.49 10.72
C LYS A 33 9.46 20.00 9.76
N GLY A 34 9.19 21.18 9.19
CA GLY A 34 10.17 21.91 8.37
C GLY A 34 10.33 21.41 6.94
N THR A 35 9.54 20.41 6.51
CA THR A 35 9.42 20.08 5.09
C THR A 35 8.73 21.23 4.35
N LYS A 36 8.99 21.37 3.05
CA LYS A 36 8.35 22.42 2.24
C LYS A 36 6.85 22.18 2.02
N GLY A 37 6.40 20.92 2.12
CA GLY A 37 4.98 20.56 2.05
C GLY A 37 4.29 20.48 3.41
N SER A 38 4.95 20.86 4.50
CA SER A 38 4.39 20.71 5.85
C SER A 38 3.03 21.41 5.95
N HIS A 39 2.03 20.73 6.50
CA HIS A 39 0.65 21.22 6.63
C HIS A 39 -0.06 21.55 5.29
N SER A 40 0.41 21.01 4.16
CA SER A 40 -0.29 21.13 2.86
C SER A 40 -1.60 20.34 2.78
N GLY A 41 -1.87 19.47 3.75
CA GLY A 41 -3.14 18.80 3.97
C GLY A 41 -3.30 17.47 3.25
N TRP A 42 -4.42 16.80 3.57
CA TRP A 42 -4.71 15.42 3.18
C TRP A 42 -4.74 15.17 1.67
N VAL A 43 -5.07 16.19 0.87
CA VAL A 43 -5.14 16.07 -0.60
C VAL A 43 -3.78 15.70 -1.22
N ILE A 44 -2.67 16.20 -0.67
CA ILE A 44 -1.32 15.85 -1.14
C ILE A 44 -1.01 14.38 -0.84
N ILE A 45 -1.47 13.87 0.30
CA ILE A 45 -1.34 12.46 0.67
C ILE A 45 -2.15 11.59 -0.29
N ALA A 46 -3.37 11.99 -0.63
CA ALA A 46 -4.22 11.28 -1.60
C ALA A 46 -3.60 11.23 -3.00
N ILE A 47 -3.08 12.35 -3.50
CA ILE A 47 -2.34 12.40 -4.78
C ILE A 47 -1.10 11.50 -4.70
N GLY A 48 -0.34 11.60 -3.60
CA GLY A 48 0.87 10.82 -3.36
C GLY A 48 0.61 9.32 -3.47
N TYR A 49 -0.36 8.78 -2.72
CA TYR A 49 -0.69 7.35 -2.78
C TYR A 49 -1.30 6.91 -4.11
N GLY A 50 -2.10 7.75 -4.76
CA GLY A 50 -2.58 7.46 -6.11
C GLY A 50 -1.44 7.24 -7.09
N MET A 51 -0.46 8.16 -7.09
CA MET A 51 0.74 8.04 -7.92
C MET A 51 1.64 6.88 -7.49
N ALA A 52 1.71 6.61 -6.19
CA ALA A 52 2.49 5.51 -5.61
C ALA A 52 2.03 4.14 -6.08
N VAL A 53 0.75 3.96 -6.41
CA VAL A 53 0.24 2.72 -6.99
C VAL A 53 0.27 2.77 -8.51
N MET A 54 -0.06 3.92 -9.11
CA MET A 54 -0.08 4.11 -10.56
C MET A 54 1.28 3.84 -11.21
N ILE A 55 2.36 4.41 -10.67
CA ILE A 55 3.69 4.36 -11.27
C ILE A 55 4.21 2.91 -11.31
N PRO A 56 4.23 2.15 -10.19
CA PRO A 56 4.53 0.72 -10.24
C PRO A 56 3.63 -0.07 -11.19
N ALA A 57 2.31 0.19 -11.20
CA ALA A 57 1.40 -0.52 -12.10
C ALA A 57 1.80 -0.34 -13.58
N LEU A 58 2.14 0.88 -13.98
CA LEU A 58 2.65 1.19 -15.32
C LEU A 58 4.04 0.59 -15.59
N MET A 59 4.91 0.50 -14.57
CA MET A 59 6.27 -0.02 -14.69
C MET A 59 6.33 -1.55 -14.80
N ILE A 60 5.60 -2.25 -13.94
CA ILE A 60 5.79 -3.70 -13.72
C ILE A 60 4.54 -4.54 -13.97
N GLY A 61 3.39 -3.93 -14.27
CA GLY A 61 2.12 -4.65 -14.48
C GLY A 61 2.23 -5.79 -15.49
N LYS A 62 2.92 -5.57 -16.61
CA LYS A 62 3.16 -6.61 -17.63
C LYS A 62 4.20 -7.66 -17.24
N ILE A 63 4.97 -7.43 -16.19
CA ILE A 63 6.07 -8.31 -15.75
C ILE A 63 5.58 -9.25 -14.67
N SER A 64 5.12 -8.72 -13.53
CA SER A 64 4.77 -9.50 -12.35
C SER A 64 3.27 -9.64 -12.08
N GLY A 65 2.44 -8.87 -12.80
CA GLY A 65 1.03 -8.62 -12.45
C GLY A 65 0.83 -7.38 -11.59
N ASN A 66 1.91 -6.74 -11.09
CA ASN A 66 1.89 -5.62 -10.15
C ASN A 66 0.96 -5.90 -8.95
N HIS A 67 1.23 -6.96 -8.20
CA HIS A 67 0.45 -7.22 -7.00
C HIS A 67 0.81 -6.18 -5.93
N ILE A 68 2.11 -6.01 -5.68
CA ILE A 68 2.73 -5.10 -4.71
C ILE A 68 2.07 -5.11 -3.32
N ASN A 69 1.31 -6.16 -3.03
CA ASN A 69 0.36 -6.25 -1.93
C ASN A 69 0.14 -7.73 -1.55
N PRO A 70 0.51 -8.13 -0.31
CA PRO A 70 0.29 -9.49 0.16
C PRO A 70 -1.18 -9.92 0.14
N ALA A 71 -2.09 -9.01 0.50
CA ALA A 71 -3.52 -9.30 0.51
C ALA A 71 -4.03 -9.66 -0.89
N PHE A 72 -3.60 -8.88 -1.91
CA PHE A 72 -4.01 -9.14 -3.29
C PHE A 72 -3.43 -10.44 -3.81
N THR A 73 -2.15 -10.72 -3.53
CA THR A 73 -1.51 -11.99 -3.89
C THR A 73 -2.27 -13.18 -3.31
N ILE A 74 -2.69 -13.09 -2.04
CA ILE A 74 -3.49 -14.14 -1.37
C ILE A 74 -4.87 -14.26 -2.01
N GLY A 75 -5.58 -13.15 -2.24
CA GLY A 75 -6.92 -13.16 -2.83
C GLY A 75 -6.93 -13.77 -4.24
N LEU A 76 -5.98 -13.39 -5.08
CA LEU A 76 -5.79 -13.95 -6.42
C LEU A 76 -5.48 -15.45 -6.37
N ALA A 77 -4.63 -15.89 -5.43
CA ALA A 77 -4.30 -17.30 -5.27
C ALA A 77 -5.50 -18.13 -4.79
N VAL A 78 -6.32 -17.60 -3.87
CA VAL A 78 -7.56 -18.26 -3.42
C VAL A 78 -8.57 -18.37 -4.56
N ALA A 79 -8.63 -17.38 -5.46
CA ALA A 79 -9.47 -17.41 -6.65
C ALA A 79 -8.90 -18.27 -7.79
N GLY A 80 -7.70 -18.84 -7.65
CA GLY A 80 -7.07 -19.72 -8.64
C GLY A 80 -6.28 -19.00 -9.74
N ASP A 81 -6.10 -17.68 -9.64
CA ASP A 81 -5.38 -16.87 -10.64
C ASP A 81 -3.85 -16.87 -10.43
N VAL A 82 -3.40 -17.17 -9.20
CA VAL A 82 -1.97 -17.24 -8.84
C VAL A 82 -1.63 -18.63 -8.26
N PRO A 83 -0.57 -19.31 -8.74
CA PRO A 83 -0.13 -20.58 -8.15
C PRO A 83 0.25 -20.44 -6.67
N LEU A 84 -0.27 -21.34 -5.83
CA LEU A 84 -0.01 -21.32 -4.38
C LEU A 84 1.49 -21.34 -4.01
N ALA A 85 2.32 -22.01 -4.81
CA ALA A 85 3.77 -22.08 -4.61
C ALA A 85 4.47 -20.72 -4.78
N GLU A 86 3.87 -19.76 -5.48
CA GLU A 86 4.44 -18.45 -5.75
C GLU A 86 4.02 -17.40 -4.72
N VAL A 87 2.97 -17.67 -3.93
CA VAL A 87 2.40 -16.74 -2.94
C VAL A 87 3.43 -16.30 -1.90
N LEU A 88 4.08 -17.26 -1.23
CA LEU A 88 5.05 -16.93 -0.18
C LEU A 88 6.26 -16.15 -0.73
N PRO A 89 6.91 -16.56 -1.84
CA PRO A 89 7.96 -15.77 -2.49
C PRO A 89 7.53 -14.32 -2.78
N TYR A 90 6.32 -14.11 -3.33
CA TYR A 90 5.78 -12.77 -3.61
C TYR A 90 5.66 -11.93 -2.33
N ILE A 91 5.03 -12.49 -1.30
CA ILE A 91 4.84 -11.79 -0.03
C ILE A 91 6.18 -11.37 0.58
N LEU A 92 7.18 -12.26 0.58
CA LEU A 92 8.50 -11.97 1.14
C LEU A 92 9.19 -10.79 0.42
N VAL A 93 9.16 -10.76 -0.92
CA VAL A 93 9.79 -9.68 -1.68
C VAL A 93 9.02 -8.36 -1.60
N GLN A 94 7.69 -8.41 -1.47
CA GLN A 94 6.87 -7.23 -1.19
C GLN A 94 7.22 -6.62 0.17
N PHE A 95 7.30 -7.42 1.23
CA PHE A 95 7.74 -6.96 2.55
C PHE A 95 9.16 -6.39 2.52
N ALA A 96 10.10 -7.10 1.88
CA ALA A 96 11.47 -6.62 1.74
C ALA A 96 11.53 -5.28 0.98
N GLY A 97 10.76 -5.15 -0.11
CA GLY A 97 10.64 -3.91 -0.87
C GLY A 97 10.09 -2.76 -0.02
N ALA A 98 9.00 -3.00 0.72
CA ALA A 98 8.41 -2.00 1.60
C ALA A 98 9.38 -1.52 2.69
N ILE A 99 10.12 -2.44 3.32
CA ILE A 99 11.13 -2.12 4.35
C ILE A 99 12.26 -1.29 3.74
N VAL A 100 12.80 -1.71 2.60
CA VAL A 100 13.91 -0.98 1.92
C VAL A 100 13.45 0.39 1.45
N GLY A 101 12.27 0.49 0.84
CA GLY A 101 11.69 1.76 0.41
C GLY A 101 11.50 2.73 1.56
N GLN A 102 10.96 2.25 2.69
CA GLN A 102 10.81 3.07 3.90
C GLN A 102 12.16 3.49 4.49
N PHE A 103 13.16 2.61 4.49
CA PHE A 103 14.49 2.94 5.01
C PHE A 103 15.16 4.05 4.19
N ILE A 104 15.09 3.96 2.86
CA ILE A 104 15.57 5.02 1.96
C ILE A 104 14.82 6.32 2.25
N LEU A 105 13.50 6.27 2.33
CA LEU A 105 12.68 7.45 2.66
C LEU A 105 13.09 8.08 4.00
N TYR A 106 13.29 7.26 5.03
CA TYR A 106 13.75 7.69 6.35
C TYR A 106 15.07 8.47 6.25
N LEU A 107 16.03 7.96 5.49
CA LEU A 107 17.32 8.64 5.26
C LEU A 107 17.13 9.98 4.53
N CYS A 108 16.27 10.03 3.51
CA CYS A 108 15.98 11.26 2.77
C CYS A 108 15.37 12.38 3.64
N PHE A 109 14.57 12.00 4.64
CA PHE A 109 13.88 12.94 5.54
C PHE A 109 14.53 13.03 6.93
N LYS A 110 15.73 12.45 7.14
CA LYS A 110 16.36 12.29 8.45
C LYS A 110 16.41 13.59 9.30
N PRO A 111 16.81 14.76 8.75
CA PRO A 111 16.80 16.01 9.52
C PRO A 111 15.40 16.44 9.99
N HIS A 112 14.36 16.13 9.20
CA HIS A 112 12.98 16.43 9.53
C HIS A 112 12.44 15.50 10.62
N TYR A 113 12.85 14.23 10.63
CA TYR A 113 12.57 13.34 11.76
C TYR A 113 13.21 13.85 13.06
N ASP A 114 14.47 14.30 13.01
CA ASP A 114 15.19 14.80 14.19
C ASP A 114 14.56 16.09 14.76
N ALA A 115 13.94 16.90 13.89
CA ALA A 115 13.24 18.13 14.25
C ALA A 115 11.78 17.91 14.71
N THR A 116 11.16 16.77 14.37
CA THR A 116 9.75 16.52 14.67
C THR A 116 9.58 16.01 16.11
N GLU A 117 8.63 16.61 16.82
CA GLU A 117 8.33 16.30 18.23
C GLU A 117 7.04 15.50 18.41
N ASN A 118 6.12 15.57 17.44
CA ASN A 118 4.85 14.86 17.48
C ASN A 118 5.07 13.36 17.11
N PRO A 119 4.85 12.41 18.04
CA PRO A 119 5.01 10.98 17.77
C PRO A 119 4.04 10.47 16.70
N ASP A 120 2.81 10.97 16.65
CA ASP A 120 1.79 10.51 15.70
C ASP A 120 2.14 10.95 14.27
N ALA A 121 2.69 12.15 14.11
CA ALA A 121 3.22 12.63 12.83
C ALA A 121 4.38 11.75 12.35
N ILE A 122 5.26 11.31 13.26
CA ILE A 122 6.36 10.38 12.93
C ILE A 122 5.79 9.01 12.56
N LEU A 123 4.94 8.43 13.41
CA LEU A 123 4.37 7.10 13.20
C LEU A 123 3.57 7.03 11.89
N GLY A 124 2.81 8.07 11.56
CA GLY A 124 2.01 8.15 10.33
C GLY A 124 2.82 8.03 9.03
N THR A 125 4.12 8.40 9.06
CA THR A 125 5.02 8.21 7.91
C THR A 125 5.47 6.75 7.71
N PHE A 126 5.25 5.88 8.70
CA PHE A 126 5.58 4.45 8.62
C PHE A 126 4.30 3.63 8.49
N SER A 127 3.34 3.82 9.39
CA SER A 127 2.20 2.93 9.54
C SER A 127 0.92 3.65 9.91
N THR A 128 -0.18 2.96 9.69
CA THR A 128 -1.55 3.42 9.88
C THR A 128 -2.04 3.21 11.31
N THR A 129 -3.03 4.00 11.71
CA THR A 129 -3.59 4.01 13.08
C THR A 129 -5.07 4.36 12.99
N ASP A 130 -5.88 3.98 13.98
CA ASP A 130 -7.29 4.40 14.03
C ASP A 130 -7.42 5.74 14.75
N ALA A 131 -8.03 6.74 14.08
CA ALA A 131 -8.19 8.09 14.60
C ALA A 131 -9.04 8.18 15.89
N THR A 132 -9.83 7.14 16.19
CA THR A 132 -10.72 7.07 17.37
C THR A 132 -10.30 6.00 18.40
N ASN A 133 -9.15 5.35 18.19
CA ASN A 133 -8.67 4.20 18.96
C ASN A 133 -9.68 3.03 19.02
N ASN A 134 -10.53 2.88 18.01
CA ASN A 134 -11.52 1.82 17.91
C ASN A 134 -11.11 0.77 16.86
N LYS A 135 -10.49 -0.32 17.33
CA LYS A 135 -9.98 -1.41 16.49
C LYS A 135 -11.04 -2.04 15.59
N PHE A 136 -12.29 -2.11 16.07
CA PHE A 136 -13.38 -2.67 15.28
C PHE A 136 -13.78 -1.72 14.14
N ASN A 137 -13.90 -0.42 14.43
CA ASN A 137 -14.17 0.56 13.38
C ASN A 137 -13.03 0.61 12.35
N GLY A 138 -11.77 0.58 12.82
CA GLY A 138 -10.60 0.49 11.95
C GLY A 138 -10.65 -0.75 11.05
N PHE A 139 -11.01 -1.92 11.59
CA PHE A 139 -11.19 -3.14 10.80
C PHE A 139 -12.28 -3.00 9.74
N VAL A 140 -13.44 -2.44 10.09
CA VAL A 140 -14.54 -2.20 9.13
C VAL A 140 -14.11 -1.26 8.01
N ASN A 141 -13.43 -0.16 8.35
CA ASN A 141 -12.94 0.81 7.37
C ASN A 141 -11.90 0.19 6.42
N GLU A 142 -10.90 -0.50 6.97
CA GLU A 142 -9.88 -1.19 6.16
C GLU A 142 -10.50 -2.30 5.30
N PHE A 143 -11.45 -3.07 5.82
CA PHE A 143 -12.11 -4.12 5.05
C PHE A 143 -12.83 -3.56 3.82
N PHE A 144 -13.70 -2.55 3.99
CA PHE A 144 -14.46 -2.01 2.87
C PHE A 144 -13.60 -1.18 1.92
N GLY A 145 -12.63 -0.41 2.43
CA GLY A 145 -11.66 0.29 1.60
C GLY A 145 -10.86 -0.67 0.73
N SER A 146 -10.36 -1.76 1.31
CA SER A 146 -9.66 -2.81 0.57
C SER A 146 -10.55 -3.58 -0.39
N PHE A 147 -11.80 -3.86 -0.01
CA PHE A 147 -12.73 -4.57 -0.88
C PHE A 147 -12.97 -3.76 -2.17
N ILE A 148 -13.24 -2.46 -2.03
CA ILE A 148 -13.39 -1.55 -3.18
C ILE A 148 -12.09 -1.51 -3.99
N LEU A 149 -10.92 -1.40 -3.34
CA LEU A 149 -9.63 -1.45 -4.03
C LEU A 149 -9.51 -2.68 -4.93
N PHE A 150 -9.64 -3.88 -4.36
CA PHE A 150 -9.38 -5.11 -5.10
C PHE A 150 -10.45 -5.40 -6.15
N PHE A 151 -11.72 -5.23 -5.80
CA PHE A 151 -12.82 -5.48 -6.72
C PHE A 151 -12.80 -4.53 -7.91
N CYS A 152 -12.66 -3.22 -7.66
CA CYS A 152 -12.59 -2.24 -8.73
C CYS A 152 -11.27 -2.33 -9.52
N ALA A 153 -10.13 -2.63 -8.88
CA ALA A 153 -8.88 -2.82 -9.60
C ALA A 153 -8.98 -3.97 -10.60
N LEU A 154 -9.50 -5.13 -10.18
CA LEU A 154 -9.76 -6.26 -11.09
C LEU A 154 -10.71 -5.89 -12.22
N SER A 155 -11.82 -5.23 -11.89
CA SER A 155 -12.83 -4.82 -12.86
C SER A 155 -12.30 -3.82 -13.89
N ILE A 156 -11.43 -2.90 -13.46
CA ILE A 156 -10.77 -1.93 -14.34
C ILE A 156 -9.76 -2.64 -15.24
N THR A 157 -8.88 -3.49 -14.69
CA THR A 157 -7.78 -4.10 -15.46
C THR A 157 -8.24 -5.17 -16.44
N HIS A 158 -9.40 -5.78 -16.20
CA HIS A 158 -10.04 -6.77 -17.08
C HIS A 158 -11.17 -6.20 -17.92
N SER A 159 -11.39 -4.88 -17.89
CA SER A 159 -12.42 -4.26 -18.73
C SER A 159 -12.12 -4.47 -20.22
N PRO A 160 -13.10 -4.92 -21.03
CA PRO A 160 -12.92 -5.12 -22.48
C PRO A 160 -12.47 -3.86 -23.22
N ILE A 161 -12.73 -2.68 -22.65
CA ILE A 161 -12.31 -1.38 -23.19
C ILE A 161 -10.77 -1.30 -23.32
N PHE A 162 -10.02 -2.07 -22.52
CA PHE A 162 -8.54 -2.03 -22.49
C PHE A 162 -7.84 -3.22 -23.14
N GLU A 163 -8.59 -4.21 -23.66
CA GLU A 163 -8.05 -5.48 -24.21
C GLU A 163 -7.14 -5.27 -25.45
N HIS A 164 -7.29 -4.18 -26.19
CA HIS A 164 -6.55 -3.91 -27.43
C HIS A 164 -5.31 -3.02 -27.24
N GLY A 165 -4.43 -3.40 -26.32
CA GLY A 165 -3.14 -2.72 -26.11
C GLY A 165 -3.19 -1.46 -25.23
N ASN A 166 -4.35 -1.14 -24.65
CA ASN A 166 -4.56 0.03 -23.80
C ASN A 166 -4.56 -0.28 -22.29
N GLN A 167 -3.92 -1.38 -21.87
CA GLN A 167 -3.84 -1.72 -20.43
C GLN A 167 -3.16 -0.64 -19.57
N GLY A 168 -2.33 0.22 -20.17
CA GLY A 168 -1.80 1.39 -19.48
C GLY A 168 -2.88 2.33 -18.93
N ALA A 169 -3.98 2.52 -19.66
CA ALA A 169 -5.11 3.31 -19.17
C ALA A 169 -5.82 2.64 -17.98
N GLY A 170 -5.90 1.30 -17.95
CA GLY A 170 -6.38 0.55 -16.79
C GLY A 170 -5.54 0.83 -15.54
N PHE A 171 -4.20 0.81 -15.66
CA PHE A 171 -3.30 1.13 -14.56
C PHE A 171 -3.40 2.59 -14.08
N ILE A 172 -3.66 3.53 -14.99
CA ILE A 172 -4.01 4.91 -14.60
C ILE A 172 -5.31 4.92 -13.78
N GLY A 173 -6.33 4.19 -14.23
CA GLY A 173 -7.58 4.03 -13.49
C GLY A 173 -7.40 3.49 -12.07
N VAL A 174 -6.52 2.49 -11.90
CA VAL A 174 -6.18 1.95 -10.56
C VAL A 174 -5.51 3.00 -9.68
N GLY A 175 -4.61 3.82 -10.24
CA GLY A 175 -4.02 4.94 -9.51
C GLY A 175 -5.04 5.99 -9.05
N LEU A 176 -5.98 6.36 -9.93
CA LEU A 176 -7.07 7.28 -9.60
C LEU A 176 -8.02 6.69 -8.55
N LEU A 177 -8.28 5.38 -8.59
CA LEU A 177 -9.05 4.66 -7.58
C LEU A 177 -8.39 4.77 -6.20
N VAL A 178 -7.08 4.53 -6.10
CA VAL A 178 -6.36 4.66 -4.82
C VAL A 178 -6.38 6.10 -4.30
N MET A 179 -6.20 7.09 -5.18
CA MET A 179 -6.34 8.50 -4.80
C MET A 179 -7.74 8.80 -4.24
N ALA A 180 -8.79 8.31 -4.90
CA ALA A 180 -10.17 8.47 -4.43
C ALA A 180 -10.40 7.79 -3.08
N LEU A 181 -9.88 6.58 -2.88
CA LEU A 181 -9.96 5.85 -1.60
C LEU A 181 -9.25 6.59 -0.47
N VAL A 182 -8.05 7.12 -0.71
CA VAL A 182 -7.34 7.92 0.31
C VAL A 182 -8.11 9.21 0.61
N ALA A 183 -8.64 9.89 -0.41
CA ALA A 183 -9.42 11.12 -0.21
C ALA A 183 -10.76 10.90 0.53
N SER A 184 -11.36 9.72 0.43
CA SER A 184 -12.70 9.45 0.97
C SER A 184 -12.69 8.55 2.21
N PHE A 185 -12.08 7.38 2.14
CA PHE A 185 -11.99 6.40 3.23
C PHE A 185 -10.73 6.57 4.10
N GLY A 186 -9.85 7.50 3.75
CA GLY A 186 -8.57 7.62 4.42
C GLY A 186 -8.59 8.31 5.78
N GLY A 187 -9.57 9.18 6.06
CA GLY A 187 -9.61 9.93 7.32
C GLY A 187 -9.62 9.07 8.60
N PRO A 188 -10.42 7.99 8.68
CA PRO A 188 -10.50 7.16 9.88
C PRO A 188 -9.22 6.37 10.21
N THR A 189 -8.52 5.83 9.20
CA THR A 189 -7.40 4.90 9.43
C THR A 189 -6.07 5.26 8.76
N GLY A 190 -6.05 6.22 7.83
CA GLY A 190 -4.89 6.52 7.00
C GLY A 190 -4.59 5.43 5.97
N PRO A 191 -5.56 5.13 5.11
CA PRO A 191 -5.98 3.76 4.80
C PRO A 191 -4.80 2.86 4.41
N ALA A 192 -4.63 1.74 5.11
CA ALA A 192 -3.50 0.84 4.92
C ALA A 192 -3.62 0.07 3.61
N LEU A 193 -4.75 -0.61 3.43
CA LEU A 193 -5.15 -1.39 2.25
C LEU A 193 -4.20 -2.54 1.83
N ASN A 194 -3.03 -2.63 2.47
CA ASN A 194 -1.90 -3.44 2.04
C ASN A 194 -1.02 -3.82 3.25
N PRO A 195 -0.91 -5.11 3.58
CA PRO A 195 -0.10 -5.57 4.72
C PRO A 195 1.38 -5.21 4.63
N ALA A 196 1.99 -5.25 3.43
CA ALA A 196 3.42 -4.91 3.27
C ALA A 196 3.68 -3.41 3.48
N ARG A 197 2.78 -2.56 2.97
CA ARG A 197 2.83 -1.09 3.10
C ARG A 197 2.72 -0.62 4.55
N ASP A 198 2.05 -1.38 5.42
CA ASP A 198 1.91 -1.04 6.83
C ASP A 198 2.94 -1.76 7.71
N LEU A 199 2.90 -3.09 7.74
CA LEU A 199 3.64 -3.88 8.72
C LEU A 199 5.16 -3.85 8.45
N GLY A 200 5.59 -3.78 7.19
CA GLY A 200 7.02 -3.65 6.85
C GLY A 200 7.63 -2.37 7.43
N PRO A 201 7.13 -1.18 7.06
CA PRO A 201 7.51 0.07 7.68
C PRO A 201 7.30 0.12 9.20
N ARG A 202 6.24 -0.49 9.75
CA ARG A 202 6.01 -0.54 11.21
C ARG A 202 7.11 -1.29 11.97
N ILE A 203 7.60 -2.40 11.41
CA ILE A 203 8.77 -3.12 11.94
C ILE A 203 9.98 -2.20 11.92
N LEU A 204 10.20 -1.47 10.82
CA LEU A 204 11.31 -0.53 10.70
C LEU A 204 11.22 0.61 11.72
N HIS A 205 10.02 1.16 11.94
CA HIS A 205 9.75 2.16 13.00
C HIS A 205 10.14 1.62 14.38
N ALA A 206 9.85 0.35 14.67
CA ALA A 206 10.18 -0.25 15.96
C ALA A 206 11.70 -0.35 16.19
N ILE A 207 12.48 -0.69 15.17
CA ILE A 207 13.93 -0.94 15.30
C ILE A 207 14.78 0.32 15.15
N LEU A 208 14.37 1.31 14.35
CA LEU A 208 15.19 2.50 14.11
C LEU A 208 15.24 3.42 15.35
N PRO A 209 16.40 4.00 15.68
CA PRO A 209 16.54 4.95 16.79
C PRO A 209 16.03 6.35 16.40
N ILE A 210 14.72 6.49 16.19
CA ILE A 210 14.08 7.76 15.82
C ILE A 210 13.72 8.53 17.09
N LYS A 211 14.13 9.80 17.16
CA LYS A 211 13.81 10.70 18.28
C LYS A 211 12.30 10.93 18.33
N ASN A 212 11.71 10.97 19.53
CA ASN A 212 10.29 11.28 19.75
C ASN A 212 9.28 10.33 19.08
N LYS A 213 9.69 9.14 18.61
CA LYS A 213 8.85 8.27 17.76
C LYS A 213 7.64 7.61 18.45
N GLY A 214 7.57 7.64 19.77
CA GLY A 214 6.52 6.96 20.52
C GLY A 214 6.54 5.43 20.36
N THR A 215 5.37 4.80 20.47
CA THR A 215 5.20 3.34 20.31
C THR A 215 4.85 2.99 18.86
N SER A 216 5.12 1.76 18.41
CA SER A 216 4.72 1.29 17.06
C SER A 216 3.26 0.80 16.98
N GLN A 217 2.42 1.04 18.00
CA GLN A 217 1.02 0.60 18.08
C GLN A 217 0.79 -0.87 17.68
N TRP A 218 1.56 -1.78 18.28
CA TRP A 218 1.48 -3.21 17.99
C TRP A 218 0.11 -3.84 18.27
N ASP A 219 -0.66 -3.22 19.17
CA ASP A 219 -1.99 -3.64 19.54
C ASP A 219 -3.05 -3.32 18.45
N TYR A 220 -2.72 -2.47 17.48
CA TYR A 220 -3.51 -2.17 16.28
C TYR A 220 -2.99 -2.90 15.02
N ALA A 221 -1.71 -3.31 15.00
CA ALA A 221 -1.01 -3.82 13.82
C ALA A 221 -1.64 -5.02 13.10
N TRP A 222 -2.53 -5.76 13.76
CA TRP A 222 -3.28 -6.87 13.14
C TRP A 222 -4.38 -6.40 12.18
N VAL A 223 -4.95 -5.20 12.41
CA VAL A 223 -6.04 -4.62 11.61
C VAL A 223 -5.62 -4.40 10.15
N PRO A 224 -4.54 -3.66 9.84
CA PRO A 224 -4.08 -3.43 8.46
C PRO A 224 -3.50 -4.68 7.77
N VAL A 225 -3.47 -5.82 8.47
CA VAL A 225 -3.07 -7.11 7.92
C VAL A 225 -4.30 -7.97 7.62
N LEU A 226 -5.11 -8.25 8.64
CA LEU A 226 -6.23 -9.17 8.51
C LEU A 226 -7.38 -8.58 7.69
N ALA A 227 -7.72 -7.31 7.87
CA ALA A 227 -8.87 -6.72 7.17
C ALA A 227 -8.65 -6.68 5.64
N PRO A 228 -7.48 -6.23 5.12
CA PRO A 228 -7.20 -6.31 3.68
C PRO A 228 -7.18 -7.73 3.12
N ILE A 229 -6.66 -8.72 3.87
CA ILE A 229 -6.63 -10.12 3.41
C ILE A 229 -8.07 -10.65 3.25
N CYS A 230 -8.92 -10.48 4.28
CA CYS A 230 -10.32 -10.87 4.21
C CYS A 230 -11.05 -10.18 3.05
N ALA A 231 -10.83 -8.88 2.89
CA ALA A 231 -11.42 -8.09 1.81
C ALA A 231 -10.98 -8.56 0.42
N SER A 232 -9.69 -8.86 0.24
CA SER A 232 -9.18 -9.35 -1.04
C SER A 232 -9.74 -10.70 -1.40
N ILE A 233 -9.86 -11.63 -0.44
CA ILE A 233 -10.47 -12.94 -0.69
C ILE A 233 -11.91 -12.76 -1.16
N CYS A 234 -12.71 -11.95 -0.46
CA CYS A 234 -14.09 -11.67 -0.84
C CYS A 234 -14.18 -11.01 -2.23
N ALA A 235 -13.36 -10.00 -2.50
CA ALA A 235 -13.37 -9.27 -3.77
C ALA A 235 -12.95 -10.13 -4.96
N CYS A 236 -11.86 -10.90 -4.83
CA CYS A 236 -11.37 -11.79 -5.89
C CYS A 236 -12.38 -12.91 -6.17
N LEU A 237 -12.90 -13.57 -5.13
CA LEU A 237 -13.91 -14.62 -5.32
C LEU A 237 -15.18 -14.07 -5.98
N LEU A 238 -15.65 -12.90 -5.55
CA LEU A 238 -16.81 -12.26 -6.17
C LEU A 238 -16.57 -11.96 -7.65
N TYR A 239 -15.40 -11.40 -7.97
CA TYR A 239 -15.04 -11.06 -9.35
C TYR A 239 -15.01 -12.32 -10.22
N PHE A 240 -14.14 -13.28 -9.92
CA PHE A 240 -13.92 -14.45 -10.80
C PHE A 240 -15.09 -15.45 -10.89
N ASN A 241 -16.07 -15.40 -9.97
CA ASN A 241 -17.23 -16.30 -10.02
C ASN A 241 -18.47 -15.66 -10.65
N ILE A 242 -18.52 -14.33 -10.81
CA ILE A 242 -19.72 -13.61 -11.27
C ILE A 242 -19.46 -12.71 -12.48
N PHE A 243 -18.30 -12.06 -12.52
CA PHE A 243 -17.92 -11.07 -13.55
C PHE A 243 -16.89 -11.65 -14.52
#